data_AF-A0A834A1P0-F1
#
_entry.id   AF-A0A834A1P0-F1
#
_cell.length_a   1.000
_cell.length_b   1.000
_cell.length_c   1.000
_cell.angle_alpha   90.00
_cell.angle_beta   90.00
_cell.angle_gamma   90.00
#
_symmetry.space_group_name_H-M   'P 1'
#
loop_
_entity.id
_entity.type
_entity.pdbx_description
1 polymer ?
#
loop_
_entity_poly.entity_id
_entity_poly.type
_entity_poly.pdbx_seq_one_letter_code
_entity_poly.pdbx_strand_id
1 'polypeptide(L)'
;MLNKVLQTRNSNLIRRTVLRMPLHAVIPLLQELTKRLQGHPNSAVLMVQWLKCVLTVHASYLSTLPDLVPQLGTLYQLMESRVKTFQKLSHLHGKLILLITQVTASEKTKGMPCPEQKAKLVYEEEKESDKDEDVDEENEEEDEDSEEKDENGEDRDAASEKELNGDSDLDPENESEEE
;
A
#
# COMPACT_ATOMS: atom_id res chain seq x y z
N MET A 1 -18.36 -22.54 -18.14
CA MET A 1 -18.62 -22.81 -16.71
C MET A 1 -17.74 -21.96 -15.77
N LEU A 2 -16.41 -21.95 -15.97
CA LEU A 2 -15.46 -21.17 -15.15
C LEU A 2 -15.81 -19.67 -15.01
N ASN A 3 -16.20 -19.02 -16.10
CA ASN A 3 -16.61 -17.60 -16.09
C ASN A 3 -17.69 -17.29 -15.05
N LYS A 4 -18.67 -18.18 -14.88
CA LYS A 4 -19.78 -17.99 -13.94
C LYS A 4 -19.32 -18.13 -12.49
N VAL A 5 -18.40 -19.06 -12.24
CA VAL A 5 -17.81 -19.26 -10.90
C VAL A 5 -17.01 -18.05 -10.47
N LEU A 6 -16.13 -17.55 -11.35
CA LEU A 6 -15.27 -16.40 -11.06
C LEU A 6 -16.02 -15.06 -10.92
N GLN A 7 -17.30 -15.01 -11.31
CA GLN A 7 -18.18 -13.86 -11.07
C GLN A 7 -18.76 -13.82 -9.64
N THR A 8 -18.52 -14.85 -8.83
CA THR A 8 -18.99 -14.91 -7.44
C THR A 8 -18.33 -13.82 -6.60
N ARG A 9 -19.13 -13.06 -5.84
CA ARG A 9 -18.68 -12.01 -4.91
C ARG A 9 -18.63 -12.45 -3.44
N ASN A 10 -19.34 -13.53 -3.11
CA ASN A 10 -19.46 -14.01 -1.74
C ASN A 10 -18.11 -14.62 -1.27
N SER A 11 -17.38 -13.88 -0.43
CA SER A 11 -16.07 -14.28 0.09
C SER A 11 -16.07 -15.64 0.79
N ASN A 12 -17.16 -15.99 1.52
CA ASN A 12 -17.28 -17.28 2.17
C ASN A 12 -17.39 -18.43 1.16
N LEU A 13 -18.16 -18.22 0.08
CA LEU A 13 -18.30 -19.20 -0.99
C LEU A 13 -16.98 -19.36 -1.77
N ILE A 14 -16.29 -18.26 -2.07
CA ILE A 14 -14.96 -18.28 -2.70
C ILE A 14 -14.01 -19.12 -1.84
N ARG A 15 -13.89 -18.80 -0.54
CA ARG A 15 -13.00 -19.52 0.38
C ARG A 15 -13.31 -21.02 0.46
N ARG A 16 -14.58 -21.40 0.62
CA ARG A 16 -14.99 -22.81 0.64
C ARG A 16 -14.67 -23.53 -0.66
N THR A 17 -14.79 -22.84 -1.79
CA THR A 17 -14.45 -23.39 -3.12
C THR A 17 -12.96 -23.62 -3.24
N VAL A 18 -12.14 -22.63 -2.87
CA VAL A 18 -10.68 -22.71 -2.92
C VAL A 18 -10.14 -23.79 -1.99
N LEU A 19 -10.70 -23.94 -0.79
CA LEU A 19 -10.28 -24.94 0.21
C LEU A 19 -10.46 -26.38 -0.29
N ARG A 20 -11.50 -26.63 -1.10
CA ARG A 20 -11.86 -27.97 -1.61
C ARG A 20 -11.25 -28.28 -2.98
N MET A 21 -10.48 -27.36 -3.53
CA MET A 21 -9.90 -27.50 -4.86
C MET A 21 -8.68 -28.44 -4.81
N PRO A 22 -8.49 -29.32 -5.79
CA PRO A 22 -7.29 -30.16 -5.84
C PRO A 22 -6.02 -29.32 -6.11
N LEU A 23 -4.90 -29.75 -5.54
CA LEU A 23 -3.63 -28.99 -5.59
C LEU A 23 -3.12 -28.76 -7.02
N HIS A 24 -3.27 -29.73 -7.91
CA HIS A 24 -2.84 -29.59 -9.31
C HIS A 24 -3.59 -28.47 -10.07
N ALA A 25 -4.74 -28.02 -9.58
CA ALA A 25 -5.51 -26.95 -10.19
C ALA A 25 -5.12 -25.55 -9.66
N VAL A 26 -4.31 -25.45 -8.61
CA VAL A 26 -3.91 -24.18 -7.98
C VAL A 26 -3.11 -23.32 -8.95
N ILE A 27 -2.04 -23.85 -9.55
CA ILE A 27 -1.19 -23.09 -10.48
C ILE A 27 -1.94 -22.69 -11.76
N PRO A 28 -2.66 -23.60 -12.47
CA PRO A 28 -3.48 -23.20 -13.61
C PRO A 28 -4.51 -22.10 -13.28
N LEU A 29 -5.12 -22.15 -12.08
CA LEU A 29 -6.04 -21.12 -11.65
C LEU A 29 -5.34 -19.77 -11.44
N LEU A 30 -4.16 -19.74 -10.80
CA LEU A 30 -3.39 -18.51 -10.62
C LEU A 30 -3.00 -17.87 -11.95
N GLN A 31 -2.61 -18.67 -12.93
CA GLN A 31 -2.29 -18.20 -14.29
C GLN A 31 -3.53 -17.59 -14.97
N GLU A 32 -4.68 -18.28 -14.92
CA GLU A 32 -5.92 -17.80 -15.51
C GLU A 32 -6.44 -16.53 -14.82
N LEU A 33 -6.34 -16.45 -13.49
CA LEU A 33 -6.67 -15.24 -12.73
C LEU A 33 -5.75 -14.06 -13.11
N THR A 34 -4.46 -14.30 -13.26
CA THR A 34 -3.48 -13.29 -13.69
C THR A 34 -3.79 -12.78 -15.10
N LYS A 35 -4.09 -13.67 -16.04
CA LYS A 35 -4.51 -13.31 -17.40
C LYS A 35 -5.77 -12.45 -17.40
N ARG A 36 -6.79 -12.82 -16.62
CA ARG A 36 -8.04 -12.04 -16.51
C ARG A 36 -7.85 -10.71 -15.79
N LEU A 37 -6.90 -10.65 -14.87
CA LEU A 37 -6.57 -9.43 -14.16
C LEU A 37 -6.12 -8.34 -15.15
N GLN A 38 -5.38 -8.70 -16.21
CA GLN A 38 -4.94 -7.80 -17.29
C GLN A 38 -6.09 -7.28 -18.18
N GLY A 39 -7.29 -7.88 -18.08
CA GLY A 39 -8.46 -7.45 -18.84
C GLY A 39 -9.19 -6.26 -18.21
N HIS A 40 -10.53 -6.32 -18.21
CA HIS A 40 -11.38 -5.19 -17.82
C HIS A 40 -11.33 -4.88 -16.30
N PRO A 41 -11.31 -3.60 -15.87
CA PRO A 41 -11.24 -3.20 -14.45
C PRO A 41 -12.30 -3.83 -13.53
N ASN A 42 -13.55 -3.87 -13.98
CA ASN A 42 -14.64 -4.52 -13.22
C ASN A 42 -14.38 -6.01 -12.95
N SER A 43 -13.73 -6.72 -13.89
CA SER A 43 -13.32 -8.10 -13.69
C SER A 43 -12.12 -8.17 -12.74
N ALA A 44 -11.19 -7.21 -12.83
CA ALA A 44 -9.99 -7.16 -12.00
C ALA A 44 -10.30 -7.18 -10.50
N VAL A 45 -11.32 -6.45 -10.04
CA VAL A 45 -11.73 -6.45 -8.63
C VAL A 45 -12.05 -7.87 -8.13
N LEU A 46 -12.82 -8.63 -8.92
CA LEU A 46 -13.14 -10.01 -8.61
C LEU A 46 -11.90 -10.90 -8.69
N MET A 47 -11.06 -10.73 -9.72
CA MET A 47 -9.83 -11.53 -9.86
C MET A 47 -8.90 -11.34 -8.67
N VAL A 48 -8.73 -10.11 -8.16
CA VAL A 48 -7.93 -9.84 -6.95
C VAL A 48 -8.52 -10.55 -5.72
N GLN A 49 -9.84 -10.56 -5.56
CA GLN A 49 -10.50 -11.26 -4.45
C GLN A 49 -10.23 -12.78 -4.50
N TRP A 50 -10.36 -13.38 -5.69
CA TRP A 50 -10.03 -14.79 -5.90
C TRP A 50 -8.54 -15.07 -5.67
N LEU A 51 -7.66 -14.26 -6.26
CA LEU A 51 -6.21 -14.40 -6.17
C LEU A 51 -5.74 -14.35 -4.71
N LYS A 52 -6.19 -13.36 -3.94
CA LYS A 52 -5.91 -13.26 -2.50
C LYS A 52 -6.33 -14.53 -1.76
N CYS A 53 -7.50 -15.08 -2.07
CA CYS A 53 -7.99 -16.29 -1.44
C CYS A 53 -7.14 -17.52 -1.79
N VAL A 54 -6.75 -17.69 -3.06
CA VAL A 54 -5.91 -18.81 -3.49
C VAL A 54 -4.53 -18.75 -2.84
N LEU A 55 -3.88 -17.59 -2.89
CA LEU A 55 -2.55 -17.38 -2.32
C LEU A 55 -2.53 -17.60 -0.80
N THR A 56 -3.58 -17.17 -0.09
CA THR A 56 -3.65 -17.34 1.37
C THR A 56 -3.99 -18.77 1.80
N VAL A 57 -4.95 -19.43 1.13
CA VAL A 57 -5.36 -20.80 1.49
C VAL A 57 -4.27 -21.83 1.15
N HIS A 58 -3.60 -21.66 0.01
CA HIS A 58 -2.60 -22.61 -0.49
C HIS A 58 -1.16 -22.13 -0.25
N ALA A 59 -0.94 -21.19 0.68
CA ALA A 59 0.38 -20.60 0.95
C ALA A 59 1.45 -21.64 1.26
N SER A 60 1.13 -22.64 2.12
CA SER A 60 2.06 -23.70 2.50
C SER A 60 2.44 -24.60 1.32
N TYR A 61 1.48 -24.95 0.47
CA TYR A 61 1.76 -25.70 -0.76
C TYR A 61 2.64 -24.88 -1.71
N LEU A 62 2.27 -23.62 -1.95
CA LEU A 62 3.01 -22.72 -2.83
C LEU A 62 4.46 -22.54 -2.36
N SER A 63 4.71 -22.40 -1.05
CA SER A 63 6.08 -22.28 -0.51
C SER A 63 6.97 -23.49 -0.74
N THR A 64 6.41 -24.67 -1.07
CA THR A 64 7.20 -25.87 -1.39
C THR A 64 7.60 -25.96 -2.87
N LEU A 65 7.10 -25.07 -3.73
CA LEU A 65 7.35 -25.11 -5.17
C LEU A 65 8.65 -24.36 -5.51
N PRO A 66 9.66 -25.02 -6.10
CA PRO A 66 10.96 -24.40 -6.39
C PRO A 66 10.87 -23.29 -7.46
N ASP A 67 9.94 -23.41 -8.41
CA ASP A 67 9.80 -22.48 -9.54
C ASP A 67 8.66 -21.46 -9.36
N LEU A 68 8.22 -21.21 -8.13
CA LEU A 68 7.07 -20.31 -7.90
C LEU A 68 7.37 -18.85 -8.27
N VAL A 69 8.55 -18.36 -7.91
CA VAL A 69 8.95 -16.96 -8.13
C VAL A 69 8.84 -16.55 -9.61
N PRO A 70 9.44 -17.29 -10.58
CA PRO A 70 9.28 -16.94 -11.98
C PRO A 70 7.82 -17.09 -12.46
N GLN A 71 7.05 -18.05 -11.94
CA GLN A 71 5.64 -18.21 -12.30
C GLN A 71 4.74 -17.05 -11.83
N LEU A 72 5.10 -16.40 -10.72
CA LEU A 72 4.38 -15.23 -10.20
C LEU A 72 4.95 -13.90 -10.69
N GLY A 73 6.06 -13.89 -11.44
CA GLY A 73 6.72 -12.67 -11.90
C GLY A 73 5.80 -11.73 -12.69
N THR A 74 5.00 -12.27 -13.63
CA THR A 74 4.03 -11.47 -14.39
C THR A 74 2.97 -10.82 -13.49
N LEU A 75 2.51 -11.55 -12.48
CA LEU A 75 1.54 -11.03 -11.51
C LEU A 75 2.15 -9.91 -10.67
N TYR A 76 3.39 -10.10 -10.19
CA TYR A 76 4.11 -9.08 -9.42
C TYR A 76 4.27 -7.79 -10.22
N GLN A 77 4.78 -7.88 -11.45
CA GLN A 77 4.97 -6.73 -12.34
C GLN A 77 3.66 -6.00 -12.64
N LEU A 78 2.56 -6.76 -12.82
CA LEU A 78 1.23 -6.18 -13.03
C LEU A 78 0.72 -5.43 -11.79
N MET A 79 0.95 -5.95 -10.58
CA MET A 79 0.58 -5.28 -9.34
C MET A 79 1.41 -4.01 -9.14
N GLU A 80 2.72 -4.09 -9.34
CA GLU A 80 3.64 -2.95 -9.23
C GLU A 80 3.26 -1.82 -10.17
N SER A 81 3.01 -2.12 -11.46
CA SER A 81 2.56 -1.15 -12.45
C SER A 81 1.27 -0.43 -12.01
N ARG A 82 0.29 -1.17 -11.49
CA ARG A 82 -0.99 -0.60 -11.05
C ARG A 82 -0.84 0.30 -9.83
N VAL A 83 -0.02 -0.10 -8.85
CA VAL A 83 0.23 0.72 -7.66
C VAL A 83 0.90 2.05 -8.05
N LYS A 84 1.88 2.02 -8.97
CA LYS A 84 2.53 3.24 -9.49
C LYS A 84 1.53 4.17 -10.19
N THR A 85 0.63 3.64 -11.02
CA THR A 85 -0.39 4.46 -11.71
C THR A 85 -1.45 4.99 -10.74
N PHE A 86 -1.82 4.21 -9.72
CA PHE A 86 -2.84 4.62 -8.74
C PHE A 86 -2.48 5.92 -8.02
N GLN A 87 -1.21 6.10 -7.62
CA GLN A 87 -0.77 7.33 -6.95
C GLN A 87 -0.97 8.58 -7.83
N LYS A 88 -0.57 8.50 -9.10
CA LYS A 88 -0.75 9.58 -10.07
C LYS A 88 -2.23 9.90 -10.29
N LEU A 89 -3.08 8.87 -10.37
CA LEU A 89 -4.52 9.02 -10.54
C LEU A 89 -5.20 9.64 -9.31
N SER A 90 -4.79 9.26 -8.10
CA SER A 90 -5.30 9.83 -6.85
C SER A 90 -4.99 11.33 -6.73
N HIS A 91 -3.78 11.74 -7.12
CA HIS A 91 -3.42 13.17 -7.17
C HIS A 91 -4.27 13.94 -8.18
N LEU A 92 -4.47 13.38 -9.38
CA LEU A 92 -5.35 13.98 -10.39
C LEU A 92 -6.80 14.07 -9.91
N HIS A 93 -7.31 13.03 -9.25
CA HIS A 93 -8.65 12.99 -8.69
C HIS A 93 -8.85 14.08 -7.62
N GLY A 94 -7.86 14.29 -6.74
CA GLY A 94 -7.88 15.39 -5.77
C GLY A 94 -7.95 16.76 -6.44
N LYS A 95 -7.11 17.02 -7.45
CA LYS A 95 -7.16 18.28 -8.23
C LYS A 95 -8.51 18.50 -8.90
N LEU A 96 -9.10 17.43 -9.45
CA LEU A 96 -10.42 17.50 -10.08
C LEU A 96 -11.52 17.82 -9.07
N ILE A 97 -11.49 17.21 -7.87
CA ILE A 97 -12.43 17.52 -6.79
C ILE A 97 -12.34 19.00 -6.41
N LEU A 98 -11.12 19.55 -6.28
CA LEU A 98 -10.92 20.97 -5.96
C LEU A 98 -11.54 21.87 -7.03
N LEU A 99 -11.28 21.61 -8.31
CA LEU A 99 -11.85 22.37 -9.42
C LEU A 99 -13.38 22.30 -9.45
N ILE A 100 -13.96 21.10 -9.29
CA ILE A 100 -15.42 20.93 -9.24
C ILE A 100 -16.01 21.71 -8.05
N THR A 101 -15.34 21.69 -6.90
CA THR A 101 -15.76 22.42 -5.69
C THR A 101 -15.73 23.93 -5.92
N GLN A 102 -14.68 24.46 -6.56
CA GLN A 102 -14.55 25.88 -6.89
C GLN A 102 -15.63 26.36 -7.89
N VAL A 103 -15.88 25.59 -8.95
CA VAL A 103 -16.94 25.89 -9.94
C VAL A 103 -18.30 25.91 -9.24
N THR A 104 -18.60 24.88 -8.45
CA THR A 104 -19.86 24.78 -7.69
C THR A 104 -20.03 25.94 -6.70
N ALA A 105 -18.95 26.41 -6.07
CA ALA A 105 -18.98 27.56 -5.18
C ALA A 105 -19.22 28.89 -5.92
N SER A 106 -18.59 29.07 -7.10
CA SER A 106 -18.76 30.26 -7.94
C SER A 106 -20.17 30.39 -8.52
N GLU A 107 -20.81 29.28 -8.89
CA GLU A 107 -22.21 29.29 -9.35
C GLU A 107 -23.18 29.74 -8.26
N LYS A 108 -22.91 29.38 -6.99
CA LYS A 108 -23.72 29.80 -5.85
C LYS A 108 -23.58 31.30 -5.54
N THR A 109 -22.41 31.90 -5.76
CA THR A 109 -22.19 33.34 -5.50
C THR A 109 -22.70 34.23 -6.62
N LYS A 110 -22.82 33.72 -7.86
CA LYS A 110 -23.38 34.46 -9.01
C LYS A 110 -24.86 34.84 -8.87
N GLY A 111 -25.61 34.21 -7.95
CA GLY A 111 -27.01 34.50 -7.68
C GLY A 111 -27.28 35.31 -6.40
N MET A 112 -26.25 35.66 -5.64
CA MET A 112 -26.41 36.40 -4.38
C MET A 112 -26.03 37.87 -4.62
N PRO A 113 -26.92 38.85 -4.33
CA PRO A 113 -26.54 40.25 -4.40
C PRO A 113 -25.41 40.47 -3.41
N CYS A 114 -24.25 40.90 -3.91
CA CYS A 114 -23.09 41.24 -3.11
C CYS A 114 -23.48 42.36 -2.12
N PRO A 115 -23.57 42.13 -0.79
CA PRO A 115 -23.44 43.25 0.10
C PRO A 115 -21.98 43.71 -0.04
N GLU A 116 -21.74 45.01 -0.23
CA GLU A 116 -20.40 45.61 -0.20
C GLU A 116 -19.72 45.29 1.13
N GLN A 117 -19.15 44.10 1.27
CA GLN A 117 -18.31 43.75 2.39
C GLN A 117 -16.90 44.16 2.00
N LYS A 118 -16.68 45.48 2.00
CA LYS A 118 -15.35 46.08 2.12
C LYS A 118 -14.75 45.47 3.39
N ALA A 119 -13.90 44.46 3.23
CA ALA A 119 -13.07 43.98 4.33
C ALA A 119 -12.24 45.18 4.80
N LYS A 120 -12.64 45.75 5.93
CA LYS A 120 -11.95 46.88 6.55
C LYS A 120 -10.68 46.32 7.19
N LEU A 121 -9.60 46.26 6.41
CA LEU A 121 -8.24 46.14 6.93
C LEU A 121 -8.00 47.40 7.77
N VAL A 122 -8.12 47.28 9.09
CA VAL A 122 -7.66 48.31 10.02
C VAL A 122 -6.18 48.02 10.25
N TYR A 123 -5.32 48.76 9.56
CA TYR A 123 -3.91 48.85 9.92
C TYR A 123 -3.83 49.94 11.00
N GLU A 124 -3.53 49.54 12.23
CA GLU A 124 -3.27 50.48 13.31
C GLU A 124 -1.80 50.89 13.18
N GLU A 125 -1.55 52.00 12.46
CA GLU A 125 -0.25 52.65 12.49
C GLU A 125 -0.08 53.30 13.87
N GLU A 126 0.65 52.65 14.77
CA GLU A 126 1.20 53.31 15.94
C GLU A 126 2.19 54.39 15.47
N LYS A 127 1.71 55.63 15.44
CA LYS A 127 2.57 56.78 15.18
C LYS A 127 3.30 57.19 16.46
N GLU A 128 4.59 56.93 16.41
CA GLU A 128 5.68 57.89 16.64
C GLU A 128 6.22 58.01 18.07
N SER A 129 7.39 57.41 18.28
CA SER A 129 8.46 58.03 19.07
C SER A 129 9.77 57.79 18.35
N ASP A 130 10.30 58.84 17.74
CA ASP A 130 11.70 58.96 17.31
C ASP A 130 12.63 58.34 18.36
N LYS A 131 13.38 57.31 17.95
CA LYS A 131 14.79 57.11 18.34
C LYS A 131 15.50 56.35 17.21
N ASP A 132 16.46 57.06 16.63
CA ASP A 132 17.51 56.53 15.76
C ASP A 132 18.11 55.25 16.33
N GLU A 133 18.30 54.23 15.50
CA GLU A 133 19.50 53.37 15.51
C GLU A 133 19.51 52.48 14.26
N ASP A 134 20.52 52.72 13.42
CA ASP A 134 20.92 51.90 12.28
C ASP A 134 21.12 50.44 12.68
N VAL A 135 20.41 49.50 12.05
CA VAL A 135 20.92 48.12 11.85
C VAL A 135 20.45 47.61 10.49
N ASP A 136 21.43 47.54 9.60
CA ASP A 136 21.49 46.82 8.34
C ASP A 136 21.36 45.31 8.61
N GLU A 137 20.42 44.61 7.96
CA GLU A 137 20.51 43.15 7.80
C GLU A 137 19.59 42.69 6.66
N GLU A 138 20.20 42.52 5.50
CA GLU A 138 19.68 41.88 4.30
C GLU A 138 19.22 40.45 4.64
N ASN A 139 17.93 40.17 4.49
CA ASN A 139 17.37 38.84 4.65
C ASN A 139 17.52 38.09 3.31
N GLU A 140 18.60 37.33 3.18
CA GLU A 140 18.80 36.37 2.08
C GLU A 140 17.84 35.18 2.26
N GLU A 141 16.87 35.05 1.35
CA GLU A 141 16.10 33.82 1.20
C GLU A 141 16.96 32.76 0.50
N GLU A 142 17.57 31.84 1.27
CA GLU A 142 18.11 30.59 0.76
C GLU A 142 17.09 29.45 0.95
N ASP A 143 16.47 29.06 -0.17
CA ASP A 143 15.76 27.80 -0.37
C ASP A 143 16.74 26.61 -0.20
N GLU A 144 16.73 25.96 0.97
CA GLU A 144 17.43 24.68 1.15
C GLU A 144 16.52 23.49 0.78
N ASP A 145 16.79 22.98 -0.43
CA ASP A 145 16.36 21.72 -1.01
C ASP A 145 16.91 20.54 -0.17
N SER A 146 16.04 19.87 0.59
CA SER A 146 16.42 18.72 1.42
C SER A 146 16.45 17.43 0.58
N GLU A 147 17.59 17.20 -0.07
CA GLU A 147 17.97 15.94 -0.70
C GLU A 147 18.38 14.92 0.39
N GLU A 148 17.53 13.91 0.62
CA GLU A 148 17.84 12.74 1.47
C GLU A 148 19.00 11.92 0.87
N LYS A 149 20.19 12.02 1.48
CA LYS A 149 21.30 11.08 1.24
C LYS A 149 21.30 9.97 2.29
N ASP A 150 21.04 8.78 1.77
CA ASP A 150 21.25 7.46 2.33
C ASP A 150 22.74 7.23 2.66
N GLU A 151 23.09 7.17 3.95
CA GLU A 151 24.42 6.73 4.41
C GLU A 151 24.32 5.43 5.22
N ASN A 152 24.76 4.38 4.53
CA ASN A 152 24.97 3.03 5.00
C ASN A 152 26.15 3.01 5.99
N GLY A 153 25.89 2.74 7.27
CA GLY A 153 26.90 2.60 8.33
C GLY A 153 26.84 1.21 8.96
N GLU A 154 27.75 0.33 8.54
CA GLU A 154 28.12 -0.88 9.28
C GLU A 154 28.85 -0.45 10.56
N ASP A 155 28.39 -0.88 11.75
CA ASP A 155 29.34 -1.29 12.78
C ASP A 155 28.77 -2.30 13.76
N ARG A 156 29.70 -3.10 14.27
CA ARG A 156 29.56 -4.37 14.98
C ARG A 156 29.44 -4.19 16.50
N ASP A 157 29.10 -5.33 17.11
CA ASP A 157 29.39 -5.76 18.48
C ASP A 157 28.59 -5.18 19.65
N ALA A 158 27.76 -6.05 20.24
CA ALA A 158 27.72 -6.21 21.69
C ALA A 158 27.19 -7.61 22.06
N ALA A 159 28.13 -8.47 22.46
CA ALA A 159 27.86 -9.71 23.17
C ALA A 159 27.32 -9.44 24.59
N SER A 160 26.30 -10.20 25.02
CA SER A 160 26.35 -10.99 26.27
C SER A 160 25.03 -11.75 26.54
N GLU A 161 25.12 -13.06 26.35
CA GLU A 161 24.68 -14.15 27.23
C GLU A 161 23.54 -13.92 28.26
N LYS A 162 22.50 -14.77 28.15
CA LYS A 162 22.20 -15.71 29.24
C LYS A 162 21.33 -16.89 28.79
N GLU A 163 21.85 -18.07 29.09
CA GLU A 163 21.24 -19.38 29.01
C GLU A 163 19.93 -19.48 29.82
N LEU A 164 19.06 -20.43 29.46
CA LEU A 164 18.50 -21.45 30.36
C LEU A 164 17.45 -22.34 29.64
N ASN A 165 17.64 -23.65 29.85
CA ASN A 165 16.67 -24.76 29.84
C ASN A 165 16.40 -25.51 28.53
N GLY A 166 16.67 -26.81 28.58
CA GLY A 166 16.06 -27.80 27.69
C GLY A 166 16.73 -29.17 27.71
N ASP A 167 17.10 -29.65 28.89
CA ASP A 167 17.52 -31.03 29.14
C ASP A 167 16.48 -32.02 28.59
N SER A 168 16.90 -32.89 27.67
CA SER A 168 16.10 -34.00 27.17
C SER A 168 16.92 -35.28 27.31
N ASP A 169 16.83 -35.83 28.53
CA ASP A 169 17.06 -37.24 28.82
C ASP A 169 16.32 -38.10 27.78
N LEU A 170 17.07 -38.83 26.96
CA LEU A 170 16.58 -39.94 26.15
C LEU A 170 17.12 -41.23 26.74
N ASP A 171 16.28 -41.85 27.56
CA ASP A 171 16.44 -43.20 28.09
C ASP A 171 16.45 -44.22 26.93
N PRO A 172 17.44 -45.14 26.85
CA PRO A 172 17.40 -46.28 25.96
C PRO A 172 16.97 -47.53 26.74
N GLU A 173 15.67 -47.78 26.85
CA GLU A 173 15.15 -49.09 27.24
C GLU A 173 14.45 -49.75 26.06
N ASN A 174 15.04 -50.79 25.49
CA ASN A 174 14.76 -52.15 25.95
C ASN A 174 15.20 -53.17 24.89
N GLU A 175 15.93 -54.16 25.37
CA GLU A 175 16.54 -55.26 24.66
C GLU A 175 15.47 -56.20 24.09
N SER A 176 15.65 -56.61 22.83
CA SER A 176 14.94 -57.74 22.24
C SER A 176 15.92 -58.91 22.11
N GLU A 177 15.94 -59.74 23.14
CA GLU A 177 16.40 -61.13 23.22
C GLU A 177 15.24 -61.86 23.91
N GLU A 178 14.78 -63.07 23.61
CA GLU A 178 15.19 -64.21 22.79
C GLU A 178 13.93 -65.12 22.67
N GLU A 179 13.96 -66.01 21.67
CA GLU A 179 13.30 -67.33 21.53
C GLU A 179 11.88 -67.61 22.09
#